data_AF-A0A6L8EPQ4-F1
#
_entry.id   AF-A0A6L8EPQ4-F1
#
_cell.length_a   1.000
_cell.length_b   1.000
_cell.length_c   1.000
_cell.angle_alpha   90.00
_cell.angle_beta   90.00
_cell.angle_gamma   90.00
#
_symmetry.space_group_name_H-M   'P 1'
#
loop_
_entity.id
_entity.type
_entity.pdbx_description
1 polymer ?
#
loop_
_entity_poly.entity_id
_entity_poly.type
_entity_poly.pdbx_seq_one_letter_code
_entity_poly.pdbx_strand_id
1 'polypeptide(L)' 'MLVFTEAITHTGAKWTDEEVDRVALFQCYNTVGNKWHKWDPHPKHLKEMPFKRQTLFRPVHCQDNTPTLDAV' A
#
# COMPACT_ATOMS: atom_id res chain seq x y z
N MET A 1 -4.13 -8.06 -15.18
CA MET A 1 -3.66 -6.98 -14.27
C MET A 1 -4.13 -5.66 -14.84
N LEU A 2 -4.72 -4.79 -14.03
CA LEU A 2 -5.16 -3.46 -14.43
C LEU A 2 -4.34 -2.42 -13.66
N VAL A 3 -3.85 -1.40 -14.35
CA VAL A 3 -3.12 -0.28 -13.76
C VAL A 3 -3.83 0.99 -14.20
N PHE A 4 -4.21 1.81 -13.22
CA PHE A 4 -4.85 3.10 -13.44
C PHE A 4 -4.26 4.13 -12.49
N THR A 5 -4.37 5.39 -12.87
CA THR A 5 -3.92 6.53 -12.05
C THR A 5 -5.07 7.05 -11.20
N GLU A 6 -4.75 7.84 -10.17
CA GLU A 6 -5.76 8.51 -9.33
C GLU A 6 -6.72 9.40 -10.14
N ALA A 7 -6.27 9.93 -11.28
CA ALA A 7 -7.08 10.76 -12.17
C ALA A 7 -8.13 9.98 -13.00
N ILE A 8 -8.27 8.66 -12.83
CA ILE A 8 -9.23 7.84 -13.58
C ILE A 8 -10.45 7.54 -12.71
N THR A 9 -11.59 8.07 -13.11
CA THR A 9 -12.90 7.64 -12.61
C THR A 9 -13.18 6.22 -13.08
N HIS A 10 -13.37 5.30 -12.13
CA HIS A 10 -13.67 3.90 -12.42
C HIS A 10 -14.61 3.33 -11.36
N THR A 11 -15.22 2.20 -11.68
CA THR A 11 -16.06 1.43 -10.74
C THR A 11 -15.89 -0.06 -11.00
N GLY A 12 -16.19 -0.88 -9.98
CA GLY A 12 -16.25 -2.32 -10.15
C GLY A 12 -17.47 -2.74 -10.95
N ALA A 13 -17.31 -3.66 -11.91
CA ALA A 13 -18.44 -4.30 -12.57
C ALA A 13 -19.13 -5.29 -11.62
N LYS A 14 -20.46 -5.43 -11.72
CA LYS A 14 -21.20 -6.49 -11.00
C LYS A 14 -20.61 -7.85 -11.38
N TRP A 15 -20.36 -8.68 -10.37
CA TRP A 15 -19.95 -10.06 -10.58
C TRP A 15 -21.18 -10.93 -10.86
N THR A 16 -21.11 -11.80 -11.86
CA THR A 16 -22.26 -12.59 -12.34
C THR A 16 -22.03 -14.09 -12.33
N ASP A 17 -20.82 -14.53 -11.99
CA ASP A 17 -20.51 -15.96 -11.85
C ASP A 17 -20.94 -16.39 -10.44
N GLU A 18 -21.84 -17.37 -10.36
CA GLU A 18 -22.37 -17.90 -9.11
C GLU A 18 -21.56 -19.11 -8.60
N GLU A 19 -20.68 -19.68 -9.42
CA GLU A 19 -19.85 -20.84 -9.07
C GLU A 19 -18.48 -20.43 -8.52
N VAL A 20 -17.96 -19.28 -8.96
CA VAL A 20 -16.62 -18.81 -8.61
C VAL A 20 -16.66 -17.41 -8.00
N ASP A 21 -16.18 -17.27 -6.76
CA ASP A 21 -16.04 -15.97 -6.12
C ASP A 21 -14.95 -15.11 -6.77
N ARG A 22 -15.23 -13.81 -6.94
CA ARG A 22 -14.23 -12.83 -7.39
C ARG A 22 -13.54 -12.17 -6.20
N VAL A 23 -12.23 -12.40 -6.08
CA VAL A 23 -11.35 -11.68 -5.13
C VAL A 23 -10.49 -10.65 -5.87
N ALA A 24 -10.58 -9.39 -5.47
CA ALA A 24 -9.75 -8.32 -6.01
C ALA A 24 -8.63 -7.94 -5.03
N LEU A 25 -7.39 -7.90 -5.52
CA LEU A 25 -6.22 -7.43 -4.77
C LEU A 25 -5.84 -6.03 -5.26
N PHE A 26 -6.02 -5.03 -4.41
CA PHE A 26 -5.69 -3.64 -4.72
C PHE A 26 -4.36 -3.25 -4.10
N GLN A 27 -3.41 -2.89 -4.97
CA GLN A 27 -2.12 -2.34 -4.57
C GLN A 27 -2.07 -0.89 -5.02
N CYS A 28 -2.07 0.05 -4.07
CA CYS A 28 -1.87 1.46 -4.37
C CYS A 28 -0.37 1.78 -4.28
N TYR A 29 0.25 2.10 -5.42
CA TYR A 29 1.60 2.65 -5.45
C TYR A 29 1.48 4.17 -5.40
N ASN A 30 1.85 4.72 -4.26
CA ASN A 30 1.77 6.16 -4.02
C ASN A 30 3.17 6.78 -3.99
N THR A 31 3.25 8.10 -3.89
CA THR A 31 4.51 8.83 -3.71
C THR A 31 5.21 8.40 -2.41
N VAL A 32 6.51 8.67 -2.34
CA VAL A 32 7.42 8.17 -1.28
C VAL A 32 6.97 8.52 0.15
N GLY A 33 6.15 9.55 0.36
CA GLY A 33 5.66 9.98 1.67
C GLY A 33 4.23 9.56 2.01
N ASN A 34 3.57 8.77 1.17
CA ASN A 34 2.13 8.60 1.24
C ASN A 34 1.64 7.28 1.90
N LYS A 35 2.26 6.85 3.00
CA LYS A 35 1.74 5.70 3.78
C LYS A 35 0.52 6.11 4.62
N TRP A 36 -0.66 5.66 4.22
CA TRP A 36 -1.93 5.95 4.92
C TRP A 36 -2.24 4.99 6.08
N HIS A 37 -1.73 3.76 6.04
CA HIS A 37 -2.01 2.77 7.08
C HIS A 37 -0.89 2.70 8.13
N LYS A 38 -1.26 2.37 9.36
CA LYS A 38 -0.31 2.08 10.47
C LYS A 38 0.10 0.61 10.54
N TRP A 39 -0.37 -0.21 9.60
CA TRP A 39 0.02 -1.62 9.54
C TRP A 39 1.45 -1.76 9.02
N ASP A 40 2.20 -2.65 9.68
CA ASP A 40 3.53 -3.08 9.27
C ASP A 40 3.62 -4.60 9.29
N PRO A 41 4.34 -5.21 8.32
CA PRO A 41 4.58 -6.64 8.33
C PRO A 41 5.44 -7.03 9.53
N HIS A 42 5.33 -8.29 9.96
CA HIS A 42 6.18 -8.81 11.02
C HIS A 42 7.68 -8.59 10.68
N PRO A 43 8.51 -8.07 11.61
CA PRO A 43 9.88 -7.66 11.30
C PRO A 43 10.76 -8.74 10.67
N LYS A 44 10.53 -10.01 11.02
CA LYS A 44 11.22 -11.16 10.42
C LYS A 44 11.00 -11.21 8.90
N HIS A 45 9.75 -11.12 8.46
CA HIS A 45 9.40 -11.20 7.04
C HIS A 45 9.88 -9.97 6.28
N LEU A 46 9.87 -8.79 6.90
CA LEU A 46 10.43 -7.60 6.29
C LEU A 46 11.91 -7.76 5.97
N LYS A 47 12.70 -8.34 6.88
CA LYS A 47 14.14 -8.61 6.67
C LYS A 47 14.42 -9.62 5.56
N GLU A 48 13.51 -10.55 5.32
CA GLU A 48 13.61 -11.56 4.25
C GLU A 48 13.33 -10.95 2.85
N MET A 49 12.74 -9.75 2.77
CA MET A 49 12.41 -9.11 1.49
C MET A 49 13.64 -8.50 0.81
N PRO A 50 13.67 -8.39 -0.54
CA PRO A 50 14.67 -7.60 -1.23
C PRO A 50 14.67 -6.14 -0.78
N PHE A 51 15.84 -5.49 -0.79
CA PHE A 51 16.01 -4.11 -0.30
C PHE A 51 14.94 -3.14 -0.83
N LYS A 52 14.69 -3.13 -2.15
CA LYS A 52 13.68 -2.26 -2.76
C LYS A 52 12.27 -2.48 -2.19
N ARG A 53 11.89 -3.71 -1.83
CA ARG A 53 10.59 -4.01 -1.24
C ARG A 53 10.51 -3.59 0.23
N GLN A 54 11.62 -3.68 0.97
CA GLN A 54 11.71 -3.14 2.34
C GLN A 54 11.40 -1.64 2.37
N THR A 55 11.86 -0.88 1.36
CA THR A 55 11.63 0.57 1.30
C THR A 55 10.16 1.00 1.19
N LEU A 56 9.24 0.07 0.87
CA LEU A 56 7.80 0.33 0.81
C LEU A 56 7.14 0.40 2.20
N PHE A 57 7.81 -0.10 3.25
CA PHE A 57 7.29 -0.15 4.62
C PHE A 57 7.96 0.85 5.57
N ARG A 58 8.57 1.91 5.04
CA ARG A 58 9.19 2.96 5.85
C ARG A 58 8.14 3.75 6.67
N PRO A 59 8.52 4.32 7.83
CA PRO A 59 7.63 5.11 8.67
C PRO A 59 7.46 6.54 8.12
N VAL A 60 7.00 6.68 6.88
CA VAL A 60 6.77 7.96 6.21
C VAL A 60 5.31 8.09 5.85
N HIS A 61 4.60 8.97 6.55
CA HIS A 61 3.13 9.07 6.50
C HIS A 61 2.69 10.42 5.90
N CYS A 62 1.51 10.49 5.26
CA CYS A 62 0.97 11.79 4.84
C CYS A 62 0.58 12.65 6.05
N GLN A 63 0.04 11.99 7.07
CA GLN A 63 -0.45 12.58 8.30
C GLN A 63 0.45 12.14 9.45
N ASP A 64 0.65 13.01 10.44
CA ASP A 64 1.53 12.75 11.60
C ASP A 64 2.99 12.47 11.19
N ASN A 65 3.45 13.07 10.08
CA ASN A 65 4.87 13.07 9.70
C ASN A 65 5.66 14.06 10.56
N THR A 66 5.62 13.84 11.87
CA THR A 66 6.33 14.68 12.82
C THR A 66 7.78 14.21 12.91
N PRO A 67 8.77 15.13 12.95
CA PRO A 67 10.11 14.76 13.35
C PRO A 67 10.03 14.19 14.78
N THR A 68 10.66 13.04 14.99
CA THR A 68 10.88 12.53 16.35
C THR A 68 11.75 13.53 17.12
N LEU A 69 11.60 13.61 18.44
CA LEU A 69 12.41 14.51 19.30
C LEU A 69 13.93 14.31 19.09
N ASP A 70 14.35 13.12 18.68
CA ASP A 70 15.76 12.79 18.36
C ASP A 70 16.26 13.43 17.04
N ALA A 71 15.39 14.09 16.28
CA ALA A 71 15.68 14.69 14.98
C ALA A 71 15.80 16.23 15.03
N VAL A 72 15.77 16.84 16.24
CA VAL A 72 15.97 18.28 16.49
C VAL A 72 17.24 18.51 17.28
#